data_AF-A0A5Q2NVY3-F1
#
_entry.id   AF-A0A5Q2NVY3-F1
#
_cell.length_a   1.000
_cell.length_b   1.000
_cell.length_c   1.000
_cell.angle_alpha   90.00
_cell.angle_beta   90.00
_cell.angle_gamma   90.00
#
_symmetry.space_group_name_H-M   'P 1'
#
loop_
_entity.id
_entity.type
_entity.pdbx_description
1 polymer ?
#
loop_
_entity_poly.entity_id
_entity_poly.type
_entity_poly.pdbx_seq_one_letter_code
_entity_poly.pdbx_strand_id
1 'polypeptide(L)'
;MIRKLLLVASAALLLGGCEEPISDVSTPRMIPALEETSGDWIRTKVHTDGMLADLGYGTDHPFRVNQEVFVAPYQDGKNDIRRGDIVLFAVSNPDSQQKTDIARVVGLPGETIEIRKGTVSIDGTRLDAFYGSDSSISNGDSWSPVSLGVDDYYLLADIRWRGFHDSQTSGGFSSQDILGRVVGYPKK
;
A
#
# COMPACT_ATOMS: atom_id res chain seq x y z
N MET A 1 30.97 63.45 -6.09
CA MET A 1 29.79 62.64 -5.72
C MET A 1 29.24 62.02 -6.99
N ILE A 2 29.23 60.68 -7.11
CA ILE A 2 28.28 59.84 -7.88
C ILE A 2 28.63 58.40 -7.47
N ARG A 3 27.71 57.75 -6.76
CA ARG A 3 27.83 56.36 -6.29
C ARG A 3 27.56 55.42 -7.47
N LYS A 4 28.51 54.56 -7.83
CA LYS A 4 28.24 53.43 -8.73
C LYS A 4 27.53 52.34 -7.92
N LEU A 5 26.26 52.13 -8.23
CA LEU A 5 25.41 51.09 -7.67
C LEU A 5 25.82 49.75 -8.29
N LEU A 6 26.41 48.86 -7.49
CA LEU A 6 26.71 47.49 -7.88
C LEU A 6 25.40 46.68 -7.79
N LEU A 7 24.83 46.31 -8.94
CA LEU A 7 23.71 45.37 -8.98
C LEU A 7 24.29 43.95 -8.99
N VAL A 8 24.26 43.27 -7.84
CA VAL A 8 24.59 41.84 -7.76
C VAL A 8 23.31 41.08 -8.08
N ALA A 9 23.21 40.56 -9.31
CA ALA A 9 22.17 39.61 -9.67
C ALA A 9 22.52 38.26 -9.05
N SER A 10 21.94 37.94 -7.89
CA SER A 10 21.98 36.59 -7.34
C SER A 10 21.12 35.70 -8.22
N ALA A 11 21.77 34.92 -9.09
CA ALA A 11 21.15 33.78 -9.74
C ALA A 11 20.83 32.74 -8.67
N ALA A 12 19.55 32.68 -8.25
CA ALA A 12 19.06 31.56 -7.48
C ALA A 12 19.08 30.32 -8.39
N LEU A 13 20.12 29.51 -8.25
CA LEU A 13 20.23 28.21 -8.88
C LEU A 13 19.13 27.34 -8.24
N LEU A 14 17.97 27.24 -8.90
CA LEU A 14 16.98 26.22 -8.57
C LEU A 14 17.63 24.89 -8.92
N LEU A 15 18.31 24.30 -7.94
CA LEU A 15 18.66 22.89 -7.96
C LEU A 15 17.33 22.13 -7.92
N GLY A 16 16.72 21.95 -9.08
CA GLY A 16 15.74 20.89 -9.29
C GLY A 16 16.48 19.57 -9.16
N GLY A 17 16.77 19.18 -7.92
CA GLY A 17 17.11 17.80 -7.62
C GLY A 17 15.89 16.99 -8.01
N CYS A 18 16.00 16.17 -9.05
CA CYS A 18 15.10 15.04 -9.17
C CYS A 18 15.32 14.21 -7.90
N GLU A 19 14.41 14.28 -6.95
CA GLU A 19 14.37 13.30 -5.86
C GLU A 19 14.30 11.92 -6.51
N GLU A 20 15.24 11.06 -6.11
CA GLU A 20 15.28 9.69 -6.63
C GLU A 20 14.00 8.95 -6.20
N PRO A 21 13.39 8.14 -7.07
CA PRO A 21 12.21 7.38 -6.71
C PRO A 21 12.45 6.52 -5.46
N ILE A 22 11.44 6.45 -4.59
CA ILE A 22 11.42 5.46 -3.52
C ILE A 22 11.26 4.09 -4.19
N SER A 23 12.24 3.21 -4.07
CA SER A 23 12.21 1.92 -4.75
C SER A 23 11.99 0.76 -3.78
N ASP A 24 11.17 -0.21 -4.18
CA ASP A 24 11.06 -1.50 -3.53
C ASP A 24 11.12 -2.62 -4.56
N VAL A 25 12.32 -3.17 -4.69
CA VAL A 25 12.64 -4.32 -5.55
C VAL A 25 12.68 -5.64 -4.77
N SER A 26 12.43 -5.60 -3.46
CA SER A 26 12.61 -6.74 -2.55
C SER A 26 11.31 -7.46 -2.24
N THR A 27 10.17 -6.75 -2.28
CA THR A 27 8.87 -7.35 -2.03
C THR A 27 8.52 -8.36 -3.13
N PRO A 28 8.23 -9.63 -2.76
CA PRO A 28 7.82 -10.63 -3.73
C PRO A 28 6.42 -10.30 -4.29
N ARG A 29 6.22 -10.56 -5.59
CA ARG A 29 4.92 -10.36 -6.24
C ARG A 29 3.84 -11.33 -5.77
N MET A 30 4.25 -12.52 -5.32
CA MET A 30 3.36 -13.57 -4.83
C MET A 30 3.75 -14.00 -3.42
N ILE A 31 2.74 -14.31 -2.62
CA ILE A 31 2.94 -15.01 -1.34
C ILE A 31 3.22 -16.50 -1.61
N PRO A 32 3.97 -17.20 -0.73
CA PRO A 32 4.30 -18.60 -0.91
C PRO A 32 3.14 -19.54 -0.55
N ALA A 33 3.08 -20.70 -1.21
CA ALA A 33 2.29 -21.84 -0.74
C ALA A 33 2.99 -22.47 0.47
N LEU A 34 2.25 -22.70 1.55
CA LEU A 34 2.80 -23.21 2.81
C LEU A 34 2.09 -24.51 3.22
N GLU A 35 2.89 -25.47 3.70
CA GLU A 35 2.37 -26.55 4.55
C GLU A 35 1.97 -25.91 5.88
N GLU A 36 0.81 -26.26 6.42
CA GLU A 36 0.40 -25.70 7.70
C GLU A 36 1.25 -26.31 8.84
N THR A 37 2.19 -25.54 9.37
CA THR A 37 3.05 -25.99 10.47
C THR A 37 2.86 -25.12 11.71
N SER A 38 2.14 -25.67 12.71
CA SER A 38 2.08 -25.32 14.14
C SER A 38 2.47 -23.89 14.59
N GLY A 39 1.89 -22.85 14.01
CA GLY A 39 2.01 -21.47 14.48
C GLY A 39 0.65 -20.89 14.89
N ASP A 40 0.66 -19.85 15.72
CA ASP A 40 -0.54 -19.05 16.07
C ASP A 40 -0.98 -18.15 14.90
N TRP A 41 -1.13 -18.74 13.71
CA TRP A 41 -1.57 -18.02 12.51
C TRP A 41 -3.09 -17.99 12.43
N ILE A 42 -3.62 -16.83 12.04
CA ILE A 42 -5.03 -16.66 11.72
C ILE A 42 -5.25 -17.23 10.31
N ARG A 43 -6.28 -18.07 10.17
CA ARG A 43 -6.84 -18.42 8.86
C ARG A 43 -8.00 -17.51 8.54
N THR A 44 -7.96 -16.91 7.36
CA THR A 44 -9.06 -16.07 6.88
C THR A 44 -9.29 -16.26 5.39
N LYS A 45 -10.51 -15.97 4.96
CA LYS A 45 -10.89 -16.01 3.54
C LYS A 45 -10.62 -14.67 2.89
N VAL A 46 -10.19 -14.72 1.65
CA VAL A 46 -10.10 -13.56 0.79
C VAL A 46 -11.52 -13.17 0.35
N HIS A 47 -11.92 -11.95 0.69
CA HIS A 47 -13.29 -11.47 0.46
C HIS A 47 -13.44 -10.67 -0.83
N THR A 48 -12.37 -10.01 -1.27
CA THR A 48 -12.32 -9.20 -2.48
C THR A 48 -11.23 -9.72 -3.42
N ASP A 49 -11.33 -9.38 -4.70
CA ASP A 49 -10.31 -9.70 -5.70
C ASP A 49 -9.29 -8.58 -5.90
N GLY A 50 -9.22 -7.62 -4.96
CA GLY A 50 -8.32 -6.46 -5.04
C GLY A 50 -6.84 -6.82 -5.08
N MET A 51 -6.47 -8.01 -4.63
CA MET A 51 -5.08 -8.49 -4.65
C MET A 51 -4.77 -9.43 -5.84
N LEU A 52 -5.64 -9.57 -6.85
CA LEU A 52 -5.45 -10.44 -8.02
C LEU A 52 -4.53 -9.86 -9.13
N ALA A 53 -3.68 -8.88 -8.83
CA ALA A 53 -2.88 -8.23 -9.87
C ALA A 53 -1.94 -9.19 -10.63
N ASP A 54 -1.50 -8.77 -11.83
CA ASP A 54 -0.54 -9.43 -12.74
C ASP A 54 -0.89 -10.81 -13.34
N LEU A 55 -1.71 -11.65 -12.69
CA LEU A 55 -2.02 -13.00 -13.19
C LEU A 55 -3.45 -13.16 -13.74
N GLY A 56 -4.31 -12.18 -13.50
CA GLY A 56 -5.69 -12.12 -14.00
C GLY A 56 -6.59 -13.26 -13.49
N TYR A 57 -7.86 -13.23 -13.90
CA TYR A 57 -8.88 -14.16 -13.42
C TYR A 57 -8.77 -15.61 -13.95
N GLY A 58 -7.89 -15.83 -14.95
CA GLY A 58 -7.77 -17.10 -15.68
C GLY A 58 -6.86 -18.14 -15.03
N THR A 59 -6.14 -17.80 -13.96
CA THR A 59 -5.19 -18.69 -13.29
C THR A 59 -5.63 -19.00 -11.85
N ASP A 60 -5.07 -20.08 -11.29
CA ASP A 60 -5.21 -20.36 -9.86
C ASP A 60 -4.36 -19.36 -9.09
N HIS A 61 -4.98 -18.61 -8.17
CA HIS A 61 -4.34 -17.49 -7.49
C HIS A 61 -4.70 -17.51 -6.00
N PRO A 62 -3.75 -17.25 -5.10
CA PRO A 62 -3.99 -17.27 -3.66
C PRO A 62 -5.05 -16.24 -3.21
N PHE A 63 -5.20 -15.15 -3.97
CA PHE A 63 -6.15 -14.08 -3.66
C PHE A 63 -7.48 -14.16 -4.42
N ARG A 64 -7.89 -15.34 -4.92
CA ARG A 64 -9.26 -15.48 -5.45
C ARG A 64 -10.25 -15.41 -4.29
N VAL A 65 -11.42 -14.84 -4.55
CA VAL A 65 -12.51 -14.80 -3.56
C VAL A 65 -12.80 -16.21 -3.04
N ASN A 66 -12.95 -16.32 -1.73
CA ASN A 66 -13.13 -17.55 -0.94
C ASN A 66 -11.90 -18.46 -0.82
N GLN A 67 -10.74 -18.11 -1.37
CA GLN A 67 -9.49 -18.79 -1.02
C GLN A 67 -9.06 -18.41 0.39
N GLU A 68 -8.34 -19.31 1.05
CA GLU A 68 -7.80 -19.07 2.38
C GLU A 68 -6.36 -18.58 2.30
N VAL A 69 -6.00 -17.69 3.22
CA VAL A 69 -4.64 -17.23 3.44
C VAL A 69 -4.28 -17.37 4.92
N PHE A 70 -2.97 -17.51 5.17
CA PHE A 70 -2.39 -17.52 6.50
C PHE A 70 -1.93 -16.13 6.88
N VAL A 71 -2.32 -15.68 8.06
CA VAL A 71 -1.98 -14.37 8.60
C VAL A 71 -1.21 -14.57 9.90
N ALA A 72 0.03 -14.09 9.93
CA ALA A 72 0.82 -13.99 11.16
C ALA A 72 0.38 -12.73 11.92
N PRO A 73 -0.21 -12.85 13.12
CA PRO A 73 -0.67 -11.70 13.88
C PRO A 73 0.52 -10.85 14.34
N TYR A 74 0.35 -9.53 14.38
CA TYR A 74 1.32 -8.64 15.02
C TYR A 74 1.13 -8.68 16.54
N GLN A 75 2.10 -9.21 17.29
CA GLN A 75 2.05 -9.25 18.76
C GLN A 75 2.70 -8.00 19.37
N ASP A 76 1.92 -7.22 20.12
CA ASP A 76 2.28 -6.11 21.05
C ASP A 76 3.53 -5.26 20.72
N GLY A 77 3.72 -4.94 19.44
CA GLY A 77 4.81 -4.08 18.96
C GLY A 77 4.78 -3.95 17.44
N LYS A 78 4.00 -2.98 16.93
CA LYS A 78 3.71 -2.82 15.50
C LYS A 78 4.81 -2.09 14.71
N ASN A 79 6.04 -2.15 15.21
CA ASN A 79 7.22 -1.59 14.56
C ASN A 79 7.71 -2.43 13.37
N ASP A 80 7.04 -3.55 13.09
CA ASP A 80 7.44 -4.48 12.03
C ASP A 80 6.52 -4.44 10.80
N ILE A 81 5.52 -3.55 10.77
CA ILE A 81 4.69 -3.30 9.58
C ILE A 81 5.55 -2.55 8.56
N ARG A 82 5.75 -3.14 7.38
CA ARG A 82 6.64 -2.59 6.35
C ARG A 82 5.85 -2.27 5.09
N ARG A 83 6.34 -1.28 4.35
CA ARG A 83 5.85 -1.00 2.99
C ARG A 83 6.02 -2.27 2.16
N GLY A 84 5.01 -2.59 1.35
CA GLY A 84 4.97 -3.80 0.54
C GLY A 84 4.32 -4.99 1.24
N ASP A 85 4.16 -4.99 2.57
CA ASP A 85 3.44 -6.07 3.26
C ASP A 85 1.98 -6.13 2.81
N ILE A 86 1.45 -7.34 2.65
CA ILE A 86 0.00 -7.56 2.53
C ILE A 86 -0.50 -7.83 3.94
N VAL A 87 -1.51 -7.09 4.39
CA VAL A 87 -2.00 -7.16 5.77
C VAL A 87 -3.48 -7.47 5.81
N LEU A 88 -3.89 -8.19 6.85
CA LEU A 88 -5.28 -8.28 7.26
C LEU A 88 -5.60 -7.07 8.14
N PHE A 89 -6.65 -6.34 7.82
CA PHE A 89 -7.07 -5.16 8.57
C PHE A 89 -8.57 -5.16 8.84
N ALA A 90 -8.98 -4.44 9.89
CA ALA A 90 -10.38 -4.22 10.25
C ALA A 90 -10.99 -3.15 9.34
N VAL A 91 -12.18 -3.44 8.79
CA VAL A 91 -12.91 -2.47 7.94
C VAL A 91 -13.49 -1.36 8.82
N SER A 92 -13.14 -0.11 8.53
CA SER A 92 -13.55 1.06 9.35
C SER A 92 -15.04 1.35 9.34
N ASN A 93 -15.77 0.90 8.31
CA ASN A 93 -17.22 1.10 8.22
C ASN A 93 -17.97 0.12 9.15
N PRO A 94 -18.61 0.59 10.24
CA PRO A 94 -19.28 -0.28 11.19
C PRO A 94 -20.50 -0.99 10.60
N ASP A 95 -21.14 -0.41 9.59
CA ASP A 95 -22.33 -0.96 8.92
C ASP A 95 -21.97 -1.98 7.83
N SER A 96 -20.68 -2.12 7.51
CA SER A 96 -20.23 -3.14 6.56
C SER A 96 -20.53 -4.54 7.10
N GLN A 97 -21.10 -5.41 6.26
CA GLN A 97 -21.24 -6.83 6.58
C GLN A 97 -19.87 -7.53 6.64
N GLN A 98 -18.91 -7.03 5.86
CA GLN A 98 -17.52 -7.49 5.89
C GLN A 98 -16.75 -6.73 6.96
N LYS A 99 -16.19 -7.46 7.93
CA LYS A 99 -15.50 -6.87 9.09
C LYS A 99 -13.99 -6.77 8.92
N THR A 100 -13.42 -7.53 7.99
CA THR A 100 -11.99 -7.52 7.69
C THR A 100 -11.74 -7.60 6.20
N ASP A 101 -10.63 -7.04 5.72
CA ASP A 101 -10.18 -7.20 4.34
C ASP A 101 -8.65 -7.32 4.29
N ILE A 102 -8.11 -7.62 3.12
CA ILE A 102 -6.67 -7.63 2.88
C ILE A 102 -6.29 -6.57 1.84
N ALA A 103 -5.18 -5.88 2.10
CA ALA A 103 -4.61 -4.89 1.21
C ALA A 103 -3.11 -4.76 1.44
N ARG A 104 -2.40 -4.06 0.55
CA ARG A 104 -0.98 -3.81 0.68
C ARG A 104 -0.71 -2.52 1.45
N VAL A 105 0.28 -2.53 2.33
CA VAL A 105 0.83 -1.33 2.97
C VAL A 105 1.61 -0.54 1.92
N VAL A 106 1.08 0.62 1.52
CA VAL A 106 1.70 1.50 0.53
C VAL A 106 2.27 2.76 1.17
N GLY A 107 1.67 3.26 2.25
CA GLY A 107 2.13 4.43 3.00
C GLY A 107 2.42 4.09 4.45
N LEU A 108 3.46 4.70 5.01
CA LEU A 108 3.91 4.54 6.39
C LEU A 108 3.60 5.80 7.23
N PRO A 109 3.64 5.71 8.57
CA PRO A 109 3.31 6.82 9.43
C PRO A 109 4.07 8.12 9.12
N GLY A 110 3.34 9.23 9.10
CA GLY A 110 3.86 10.58 8.82
C GLY A 110 4.02 10.94 7.35
N GLU A 111 3.80 10.01 6.42
CA GLU A 111 3.93 10.26 4.98
C GLU A 111 2.67 10.87 4.35
N THR A 112 2.83 11.57 3.23
CA THR A 112 1.73 11.98 2.36
C THR A 112 1.69 11.12 1.10
N ILE A 113 0.56 10.45 0.89
CA ILE A 113 0.35 9.57 -0.27
C ILE A 113 -0.49 10.28 -1.31
N GLU A 114 0.00 10.31 -2.54
CA GLU A 114 -0.71 10.85 -3.68
C GLU A 114 -0.81 9.79 -4.78
N ILE A 115 -1.99 9.68 -5.39
CA ILE A 115 -2.18 8.84 -6.56
C ILE A 115 -2.61 9.73 -7.72
N ARG A 116 -1.82 9.77 -8.79
CA ARG A 116 -2.13 10.49 -10.03
C ARG A 116 -1.98 9.56 -11.22
N LYS A 117 -3.03 9.42 -12.01
CA LYS A 117 -3.07 8.54 -13.19
C LYS A 117 -2.54 7.14 -12.88
N GLY A 118 -3.04 6.55 -11.79
CA GLY A 118 -2.66 5.23 -11.30
C GLY A 118 -1.24 5.14 -10.70
N THR A 119 -0.44 6.21 -10.73
CA THR A 119 0.92 6.22 -10.16
C THR A 119 0.90 6.72 -8.73
N VAL A 120 1.50 5.96 -7.82
CA VAL A 120 1.68 6.32 -6.42
C VAL A 120 2.94 7.18 -6.26
N SER A 121 2.81 8.26 -5.49
CA SER A 121 3.92 9.05 -4.96
C SER A 121 3.78 9.19 -3.44
N ILE A 122 4.90 9.24 -2.75
CA ILE A 122 5.03 9.37 -1.29
C ILE A 122 5.87 10.63 -1.05
N ASP A 123 5.32 11.59 -0.32
CA ASP A 123 5.95 12.90 -0.06
C ASP A 123 6.44 13.59 -1.34
N GLY A 124 5.69 13.44 -2.44
CA GLY A 124 6.02 14.00 -3.75
C GLY A 124 7.00 13.16 -4.59
N THR A 125 7.59 12.11 -4.01
CA THR A 125 8.52 11.21 -4.71
C THR A 125 7.80 9.96 -5.23
N ARG A 126 7.98 9.61 -6.51
CA ARG A 126 7.35 8.44 -7.13
C ARG A 126 7.79 7.13 -6.45
N LEU A 127 6.84 6.22 -6.21
CA LEU A 127 7.12 4.86 -5.77
C LEU A 127 7.44 3.95 -6.96
N ASP A 128 8.70 3.53 -7.08
CA ASP A 128 9.17 2.56 -8.07
C ASP A 128 9.15 1.14 -7.50
N ALA A 129 7.95 0.58 -7.47
CA ALA A 129 7.67 -0.79 -7.06
C ALA A 129 6.59 -1.39 -7.97
N PHE A 130 6.46 -2.72 -8.01
CA PHE A 130 5.45 -3.34 -8.87
C PHE A 130 4.01 -2.95 -8.49
N TYR A 131 3.79 -2.62 -7.21
CA TYR A 131 2.52 -2.15 -6.67
C TYR A 131 2.43 -0.61 -6.63
N GLY A 132 3.45 0.10 -7.12
CA GLY A 132 3.47 1.56 -7.25
C GLY A 132 2.61 2.09 -8.41
N SER A 133 2.17 1.20 -9.30
CA SER A 133 1.24 1.50 -10.39
C SER A 133 0.26 0.36 -10.59
N ASP A 134 -1.00 0.66 -10.91
CA ASP A 134 -1.97 -0.36 -11.29
C ASP A 134 -1.75 -0.82 -12.74
N SER A 135 -1.39 -2.10 -12.93
CA SER A 135 -1.20 -2.70 -14.26
C SER A 135 -2.52 -3.06 -14.95
N SER A 136 -3.65 -3.06 -14.23
CA SER A 136 -4.90 -3.64 -14.67
C SER A 136 -5.77 -2.73 -15.55
N ILE A 137 -5.55 -1.41 -15.59
CA ILE A 137 -6.36 -0.51 -16.42
C ILE A 137 -5.55 0.68 -16.96
N SER A 138 -5.91 1.12 -18.16
CA SER A 138 -5.61 2.44 -18.76
C SER A 138 -6.16 3.65 -18.00
N ASN A 139 -6.56 3.51 -16.74
CA ASN A 139 -7.35 4.53 -16.05
C ASN A 139 -6.46 5.61 -15.46
N GLY A 140 -6.85 6.85 -15.73
CA GLY A 140 -6.31 8.06 -15.13
C GLY A 140 -6.71 8.25 -13.68
N ASP A 141 -6.88 7.15 -12.91
CA ASP A 141 -7.40 7.21 -11.56
C ASP A 141 -6.49 8.09 -10.70
N SER A 142 -7.09 9.10 -10.11
CA SER A 142 -6.39 10.12 -9.35
C SER A 142 -7.20 10.42 -8.11
N TRP A 143 -6.53 10.38 -6.97
CA TRP A 143 -7.12 10.70 -5.68
C TRP A 143 -6.40 11.88 -5.07
N SER A 144 -7.12 12.65 -4.26
CA SER A 144 -6.53 13.72 -3.48
C SER A 144 -5.45 13.15 -2.55
N PRO A 145 -4.36 13.90 -2.30
CA PRO A 145 -3.35 13.48 -1.34
C PRO A 145 -3.93 13.21 0.04
N VAL A 146 -3.41 12.17 0.70
CA VAL A 146 -3.75 11.80 2.08
C VAL A 146 -2.49 11.91 2.92
N SER A 147 -2.48 12.83 3.89
CA SER A 147 -1.41 12.95 4.88
C SER A 147 -1.71 12.04 6.06
N LEU A 148 -0.80 11.12 6.35
CA LEU A 148 -0.94 10.13 7.40
C LEU A 148 -0.52 10.70 8.76
N GLY A 149 -1.24 10.32 9.82
CA GLY A 149 -0.82 10.55 11.19
C GLY A 149 0.41 9.74 11.58
N VAL A 150 0.89 9.96 12.80
CA VAL A 150 2.09 9.31 13.37
C VAL A 150 1.93 7.81 13.65
N ASP A 151 0.73 7.27 13.50
CA ASP A 151 0.43 5.84 13.64
C ASP A 151 -0.43 5.30 12.49
N ASP A 152 -0.59 6.09 11.42
CA ASP A 152 -1.48 5.74 10.31
C ASP A 152 -0.70 5.16 9.13
N TYR A 153 -1.33 4.19 8.48
CA TYR A 153 -0.82 3.51 7.30
C TYR A 153 -1.79 3.70 6.14
N TYR A 154 -1.26 3.82 4.93
CA TYR A 154 -2.08 3.82 3.72
C TYR A 154 -2.14 2.41 3.15
N LEU A 155 -3.30 1.79 3.23
CA LEU A 155 -3.58 0.44 2.73
C LEU A 155 -4.23 0.53 1.36
N LEU A 156 -3.79 -0.29 0.42
CA LEU A 156 -4.20 -0.16 -0.97
C LEU A 156 -4.26 -1.52 -1.66
N ALA A 157 -5.38 -1.79 -2.33
CA ALA A 157 -5.51 -2.94 -3.21
C ALA A 157 -4.55 -2.81 -4.40
N ASP A 158 -3.98 -3.93 -4.85
CA ASP A 158 -3.12 -3.93 -6.05
C ASP A 158 -3.93 -3.58 -7.32
N ILE A 159 -5.20 -4.01 -7.38
CA ILE A 159 -6.20 -3.62 -8.38
C ILE A 159 -7.08 -2.49 -7.79
N ARG A 160 -6.90 -1.25 -8.26
CA ARG A 160 -7.40 -0.06 -7.54
C ARG A 160 -8.91 0.05 -7.49
N TRP A 161 -9.58 -0.20 -8.61
CA TRP A 161 -11.05 -0.18 -8.69
C TRP A 161 -11.75 -1.28 -7.87
N ARG A 162 -10.99 -2.21 -7.26
CA ARG A 162 -11.47 -3.26 -6.36
C ARG A 162 -11.15 -3.00 -4.88
N GLY A 163 -10.51 -1.87 -4.56
CA GLY A 163 -10.25 -1.44 -3.19
C GLY A 163 -11.49 -0.85 -2.50
N PHE A 164 -12.48 -1.68 -2.21
CA PHE A 164 -13.76 -1.20 -1.65
C PHE A 164 -13.65 -0.69 -0.21
N HIS A 165 -12.71 -1.24 0.56
CA HIS A 165 -12.56 -0.97 2.00
C HIS A 165 -11.20 -0.42 2.39
N ASP A 166 -10.34 -0.11 1.42
CA ASP A 166 -8.96 0.35 1.67
C ASP A 166 -8.89 1.88 1.86
N SER A 167 -7.68 2.44 1.83
CA SER A 167 -7.46 3.87 2.07
C SER A 167 -8.04 4.78 0.99
N GLN A 168 -8.46 4.26 -0.17
CA GLN A 168 -9.19 5.04 -1.18
C GLN A 168 -10.56 5.52 -0.66
N THR A 169 -11.20 4.74 0.22
CA THR A 169 -12.52 5.06 0.80
C THR A 169 -12.45 5.50 2.25
N SER A 170 -11.43 5.06 2.98
CA SER A 170 -11.35 5.22 4.44
C SER A 170 -10.20 6.12 4.94
N GLY A 171 -9.28 6.53 4.07
CA GLY A 171 -8.08 7.28 4.49
C GLY A 171 -7.07 6.41 5.24
N GLY A 172 -6.35 6.99 6.20
CA GLY A 172 -5.35 6.25 6.98
C GLY A 172 -5.97 5.22 7.93
N PHE A 173 -5.28 4.08 8.10
CA PHE A 173 -5.61 3.06 9.09
C PHE A 173 -4.60 3.11 10.21
N SER A 174 -5.06 3.18 11.46
CA SER A 174 -4.16 3.14 12.59
C SER A 174 -3.48 1.77 12.67
N SER A 175 -2.35 1.70 13.37
CA SER A 175 -1.73 0.41 13.64
C SER A 175 -2.70 -0.56 14.34
N GLN A 176 -3.67 -0.07 15.13
CA GLN A 176 -4.73 -0.85 15.80
C GLN A 176 -5.70 -1.53 14.85
N ASP A 177 -5.88 -0.99 13.65
CA ASP A 177 -6.75 -1.57 12.65
C ASP A 177 -6.05 -2.70 11.88
N ILE A 178 -4.72 -2.81 11.96
CA ILE A 178 -3.92 -3.82 11.25
C ILE A 178 -3.69 -5.04 12.16
N LEU A 179 -4.31 -6.16 11.80
CA LEU A 179 -4.38 -7.38 12.63
C LEU A 179 -3.17 -8.29 12.45
N GLY A 180 -2.56 -8.31 11.26
CA GLY A 180 -1.43 -9.18 10.97
C GLY A 180 -0.99 -9.14 9.51
N ARG A 181 0.14 -9.78 9.23
CA ARG A 181 0.71 -9.91 7.89
C ARG A 181 0.24 -11.20 7.23
N VAL A 182 -0.20 -11.13 5.99
CA VAL A 182 -0.43 -12.30 5.14
C VAL A 182 0.92 -12.91 4.77
N VAL A 183 1.18 -14.14 5.22
CA VAL A 183 2.49 -14.82 5.07
C VAL A 183 2.48 -15.93 4.03
N GLY A 184 1.31 -16.40 3.61
CA GLY A 184 1.19 -17.49 2.65
C GLY A 184 -0.25 -17.97 2.49
N TYR A 185 -0.41 -19.08 1.76
CA TYR A 185 -1.69 -19.73 1.54
C TYR A 185 -1.54 -21.26 1.62
N PRO A 186 -2.62 -22.02 1.88
CA PRO A 186 -2.55 -23.47 1.96
C PRO A 186 -2.03 -24.07 0.65
N LYS A 187 -1.02 -24.94 0.76
CA LYS A 187 -0.59 -25.78 -0.34
C LYS A 187 -1.68 -26.81 -0.66
N LYS A 188 -1.97 -26.99 -1.95
CA LYS A 188 -2.95 -27.97 -2.45
C LYS A 188 -2.33 -29.35 -2.64
#